data_AF-A0A7W0FYZ5-F1
#
_entry.id   AF-A0A7W0FYZ5-F1
#
_cell.length_a   1.000
_cell.length_b   1.000
_cell.length_c   1.000
_cell.angle_alpha   90.00
_cell.angle_beta   90.00
_cell.angle_gamma   90.00
#
_symmetry.space_group_name_H-M   'P 1'
#
loop_
_entity.id
_entity.type
_entity.pdbx_description
1 polymer ?
#
loop_
_entity_poly.entity_id
_entity_poly.type
_entity_poly.pdbx_seq_one_letter_code
_entity_poly.pdbx_strand_id
1 'polypeptide(L)'
;MNILDSFIENLYTGAPVQFKQLSVTPVFIREEREMPYIELDEALKGNLVEVTEVSEQGSVPTLRVVNRADRDVIILDGEQLVGAKQNRIVNTTVVIPARETVEIPVTCVEQRRWHYTSDSFSDSRSHSYGSLRTLKHSSVTRSLRNTGSYTSDQGAVWGDISAKMHRMEAASPTMSMDDMFASSLSGEDESQLSTEAAHQPQQVGYFAFVRGGFAGGDVFGSSQLCRAKLDKLLRGHYLDSLDAGVEFPRLTIEQVIGQVRAAAPEQFAAVGKGAELRFEAGDVQGGWSVVDEFIPHLMVFPKLN
;
A
#
# COMPACT_ATOMS: atom_id res chain seq x y z
N MET A 1 -25.55 2.35 12.49
CA MET A 1 -24.19 1.82 12.37
C MET A 1 -23.61 2.39 11.09
N ASN A 2 -22.45 3.04 11.14
CA ASN A 2 -21.82 3.54 9.91
C ASN A 2 -21.21 2.36 9.13
N ILE A 3 -20.87 2.56 7.85
CA ILE A 3 -20.35 1.49 6.99
C ILE A 3 -19.07 0.83 7.53
N LEU A 4 -18.21 1.60 8.21
CA LEU A 4 -16.98 1.10 8.82
C LEU A 4 -17.29 0.14 9.97
N ASP A 5 -18.21 0.49 10.87
CA ASP A 5 -18.59 -0.37 11.99
C ASP A 5 -19.14 -1.71 11.50
N SER A 6 -20.03 -1.68 10.51
CA SER A 6 -20.56 -2.90 9.88
C SER A 6 -19.45 -3.73 9.23
N PHE A 7 -18.50 -3.07 8.56
CA PHE A 7 -17.36 -3.75 7.97
C PHE A 7 -16.49 -4.43 9.03
N ILE A 8 -16.10 -3.73 10.11
CA ILE A 8 -15.25 -4.28 11.18
C ILE A 8 -15.97 -5.37 11.98
N GLU A 9 -17.29 -5.27 12.21
CA GLU A 9 -18.07 -6.32 12.89
C GLU A 9 -18.11 -7.65 12.10
N ASN A 10 -17.99 -7.56 10.77
CA ASN A 10 -17.90 -8.72 9.90
C ASN A 10 -16.50 -9.36 9.89
N LEU A 11 -15.52 -8.79 10.59
CA LEU A 11 -14.14 -9.29 10.62
C LEU A 11 -13.85 -10.14 11.86
N TYR A 12 -12.88 -11.04 11.71
CA TYR A 12 -12.24 -11.73 12.83
C TYR A 12 -10.79 -12.10 12.49
N THR A 13 -9.95 -12.29 13.50
CA THR A 13 -8.54 -12.66 13.32
C THR A 13 -8.33 -14.17 13.49
N GLY A 14 -7.37 -14.72 12.76
CA GLY A 14 -6.87 -16.09 12.98
C GLY A 14 -5.65 -16.16 13.88
N ALA A 15 -5.02 -17.33 13.91
CA ALA A 15 -3.77 -17.53 14.62
C ALA A 15 -2.60 -16.81 13.90
N PRO A 16 -1.68 -16.19 14.63
CA PRO A 16 -0.51 -15.55 14.04
C PRO A 16 0.41 -16.59 13.37
N VAL A 17 0.91 -16.25 12.19
CA VAL A 17 1.97 -16.96 11.48
C VAL A 17 3.29 -16.25 11.79
N GLN A 18 4.28 -17.00 12.28
CA GLN A 18 5.60 -16.46 12.58
C GLN A 18 6.59 -16.84 11.49
N PHE A 19 7.24 -15.85 10.89
CA PHE A 19 8.36 -16.03 9.96
C PHE A 19 9.54 -15.16 10.40
N LYS A 20 10.57 -15.78 10.99
CA LYS A 20 11.74 -15.08 11.55
C LYS A 20 11.32 -13.95 12.50
N GLN A 21 11.67 -12.70 12.18
CA GLN A 21 11.35 -11.50 12.98
C GLN A 21 10.00 -10.85 12.61
N LEU A 22 9.27 -11.43 11.65
CA LEU A 22 7.95 -11.01 11.22
C LEU A 22 6.89 -11.96 11.80
N SER A 23 5.83 -11.39 12.37
CA SER A 23 4.61 -12.11 12.74
C SER A 23 3.45 -11.51 11.96
N VAL A 24 2.59 -12.35 11.40
CA VAL A 24 1.45 -11.92 10.58
C VAL A 24 0.19 -12.56 11.16
N THR A 25 -0.74 -11.74 11.64
CA THR A 25 -2.05 -12.21 12.07
C THR A 25 -3.05 -12.02 10.94
N PRO A 26 -3.56 -13.10 10.31
CA PRO A 26 -4.52 -12.99 9.23
C PRO A 26 -5.88 -12.47 9.71
N VAL A 27 -6.53 -11.68 8.87
CA VAL A 27 -7.89 -11.15 9.08
C VAL A 27 -8.83 -11.81 8.08
N PHE A 28 -9.97 -12.30 8.57
CA PHE A 28 -10.99 -12.99 7.82
C PHE A 28 -12.31 -12.25 7.86
N ILE A 29 -13.18 -12.55 6.90
CA ILE A 29 -14.54 -12.04 6.82
C ILE A 29 -15.57 -13.16 7.02
N ARG A 30 -16.70 -12.89 7.68
CA ARG A 30 -17.78 -13.89 7.86
C ARG A 30 -18.62 -14.01 6.60
N GLU A 31 -19.04 -12.86 6.09
CA GLU A 31 -19.86 -12.74 4.89
C GLU A 31 -19.08 -11.98 3.83
N GLU A 32 -18.64 -12.70 2.80
CA GLU A 32 -17.90 -12.11 1.68
C GLU A 32 -18.86 -11.43 0.69
N ARG A 33 -18.40 -10.29 0.14
CA ARG A 33 -19.05 -9.61 -0.98
C ARG A 33 -18.18 -9.77 -2.23
N GLU A 34 -18.83 -9.90 -3.38
CA GLU A 34 -18.11 -9.91 -4.65
C GLU A 34 -17.38 -8.58 -4.88
N MET A 35 -16.14 -8.65 -5.36
CA MET A 35 -15.34 -7.47 -5.67
C MET A 35 -15.86 -6.82 -6.95
N PRO A 36 -16.33 -5.56 -6.91
CA PRO A 36 -16.85 -4.91 -8.11
C PRO A 36 -15.74 -4.44 -9.06
N TYR A 37 -14.48 -4.38 -8.61
CA TYR A 37 -13.34 -3.86 -9.37
C TYR A 37 -12.45 -4.96 -9.97
N ILE A 38 -11.68 -4.61 -11.00
CA ILE A 38 -10.51 -5.37 -11.45
C ILE A 38 -9.28 -4.82 -10.70
N GLU A 39 -8.40 -5.68 -10.20
CA GLU A 39 -7.15 -5.24 -9.61
C GLU A 39 -6.10 -4.88 -10.68
N LEU A 40 -5.20 -3.94 -10.39
CA LEU A 40 -4.29 -3.37 -11.37
C LEU A 40 -3.43 -4.39 -12.16
N ASP A 41 -2.91 -5.43 -11.51
CA ASP A 41 -1.97 -6.36 -12.15
C ASP A 41 -2.68 -7.21 -13.20
N GLU A 42 -3.88 -7.70 -12.88
CA GLU A 42 -4.81 -8.34 -13.79
C GLU A 42 -5.14 -7.41 -14.96
N ALA A 43 -5.45 -6.15 -14.67
CA ALA A 43 -5.79 -5.17 -15.70
C ALA A 43 -4.60 -4.87 -16.64
N LEU A 44 -3.38 -4.74 -16.12
CA LEU A 44 -2.16 -4.54 -16.90
C LEU A 44 -1.84 -5.78 -17.74
N LYS A 45 -1.88 -6.98 -17.16
CA LYS A 45 -1.63 -8.25 -17.88
C LYS A 45 -2.66 -8.49 -18.99
N GLY A 46 -3.90 -8.05 -18.78
CA GLY A 46 -4.97 -8.10 -19.78
C GLY A 46 -4.91 -7.01 -20.85
N ASN A 47 -3.94 -6.08 -20.80
CA ASN A 47 -3.89 -4.86 -21.61
C ASN A 47 -5.19 -4.03 -21.52
N LEU A 48 -5.87 -4.10 -20.37
CA LEU A 48 -7.10 -3.37 -20.09
C LEU A 48 -6.82 -1.99 -19.50
N VAL A 49 -5.64 -1.78 -18.93
CA VAL A 49 -5.21 -0.50 -18.38
C VAL A 49 -3.85 -0.14 -18.93
N GLU A 50 -3.65 1.16 -19.12
CA GLU A 50 -2.37 1.73 -19.53
C GLU A 50 -1.97 2.83 -18.54
N VAL A 51 -0.74 2.75 -18.03
CA VAL A 51 -0.17 3.74 -17.11
C VAL A 51 1.03 4.40 -17.76
N THR A 52 1.00 5.73 -17.90
CA THR A 52 1.99 6.54 -18.62
C THR A 52 2.36 7.80 -17.86
N GLU A 53 3.48 8.40 -18.23
CA GLU A 53 3.76 9.80 -17.88
C GLU A 53 2.68 10.71 -18.47
N VAL A 54 2.31 11.80 -17.77
CA VAL A 54 1.30 12.75 -18.29
C VAL A 54 1.77 13.51 -19.55
N SER A 55 3.09 13.59 -19.76
CA SER A 55 3.71 14.19 -20.95
C SER A 55 5.07 13.55 -21.26
N GLU A 56 5.63 13.81 -22.45
CA GLU A 56 6.99 13.37 -22.82
C GLU A 56 8.07 13.93 -21.89
N GLN A 57 7.84 15.10 -21.28
CA GLN A 57 8.75 15.66 -20.27
C GLN A 57 8.62 14.95 -18.92
N GLY A 58 7.54 14.19 -18.70
CA GLY A 58 7.13 13.70 -17.39
C GLY A 58 6.59 14.84 -16.53
N SER A 59 5.72 14.53 -15.57
CA SER A 59 5.35 15.48 -14.53
C SER A 59 5.32 14.74 -13.20
N VAL A 60 6.18 15.15 -12.28
CA VAL A 60 5.97 14.81 -10.87
C VAL A 60 5.06 15.90 -10.32
N PRO A 61 3.95 15.56 -9.61
CA PRO A 61 3.73 14.31 -8.88
C PRO A 61 2.59 13.41 -9.43
N THR A 62 2.33 13.35 -10.75
CA THR A 62 1.19 12.59 -11.29
C THR A 62 1.53 11.63 -12.43
N LEU A 63 0.79 10.52 -12.50
CA LEU A 63 0.78 9.61 -13.67
C LEU A 63 -0.59 9.59 -14.31
N ARG A 64 -0.64 9.37 -15.63
CA ARG A 64 -1.89 9.19 -16.35
C ARG A 64 -2.24 7.70 -16.41
N VAL A 65 -3.44 7.35 -15.94
CA VAL A 65 -4.02 6.01 -16.03
C VAL A 65 -5.21 6.04 -16.97
N VAL A 66 -5.18 5.20 -18.01
CA VAL A 66 -6.29 5.01 -18.94
C VAL A 66 -6.90 3.65 -18.68
N ASN A 67 -8.13 3.62 -18.16
CA ASN A 67 -8.90 2.39 -18.00
C ASN A 67 -9.69 2.10 -19.28
N ARG A 68 -9.29 1.05 -20.01
CA ARG A 68 -9.94 0.55 -21.22
C ARG A 68 -10.87 -0.63 -20.93
N ALA A 69 -11.08 -1.04 -19.69
CA ALA A 69 -12.03 -2.06 -19.33
C ALA A 69 -13.47 -1.51 -19.27
N ASP A 70 -14.46 -2.40 -19.35
CA ASP A 70 -15.87 -2.14 -19.04
C ASP A 70 -16.16 -2.21 -17.53
N ARG A 71 -15.11 -2.32 -16.70
CA ARG A 71 -15.20 -2.38 -15.24
C ARG A 71 -14.23 -1.39 -14.62
N ASP A 72 -14.59 -0.93 -13.43
CA ASP A 72 -13.73 -0.08 -12.60
C ASP A 72 -12.45 -0.84 -12.21
N VAL A 73 -11.32 -0.14 -12.14
CA VAL A 73 -10.01 -0.71 -11.77
C VAL A 73 -9.54 -0.10 -10.46
N ILE A 74 -9.06 -0.92 -9.53
CA ILE A 74 -8.48 -0.45 -8.27
C ILE A 74 -6.95 -0.48 -8.30
N ILE A 75 -6.36 0.59 -7.78
CA ILE A 75 -4.91 0.74 -7.55
C ILE A 75 -4.72 1.09 -6.08
N LEU A 76 -3.83 0.39 -5.37
CA LEU A 76 -3.68 0.55 -3.93
C LEU A 76 -2.68 1.62 -3.53
N ASP A 77 -2.92 2.22 -2.37
CA ASP A 77 -1.94 3.07 -1.70
C ASP A 77 -0.61 2.32 -1.50
N GLY A 78 0.48 2.89 -2.05
CA GLY A 78 1.83 2.39 -1.87
C GLY A 78 2.24 1.29 -2.85
N GLU A 79 1.33 0.91 -3.75
CA GLU A 79 1.60 0.00 -4.86
C GLU A 79 2.68 0.60 -5.77
N GLN A 80 3.67 -0.22 -6.16
CA GLN A 80 4.81 0.23 -6.92
C GLN A 80 4.61 0.01 -8.41
N LEU A 81 4.89 1.05 -9.18
CA LEU A 81 4.88 1.09 -10.64
C LEU A 81 6.32 1.26 -11.14
N VAL A 82 6.76 0.35 -12.01
CA VAL A 82 8.15 0.27 -12.49
C VAL A 82 8.22 0.61 -13.97
N GLY A 83 9.29 1.28 -14.39
CA GLY A 83 9.53 1.66 -15.79
C GLY A 83 9.53 3.18 -16.01
N ALA A 84 9.13 3.58 -17.22
CA ALA A 84 9.11 4.98 -17.67
C ALA A 84 10.40 5.74 -17.29
N LYS A 85 10.30 6.95 -16.71
CA LYS A 85 11.49 7.75 -16.35
C LYS A 85 12.10 7.37 -15.02
N GLN A 86 11.29 7.03 -14.01
CA GLN A 86 11.73 6.49 -12.72
C GLN A 86 10.58 5.73 -12.05
N ASN A 87 10.91 4.81 -11.14
CA ASN A 87 9.90 4.06 -10.41
C ASN A 87 9.05 4.96 -9.49
N ARG A 88 7.78 4.59 -9.33
CA ARG A 88 6.78 5.35 -8.57
C ARG A 88 6.06 4.46 -7.57
N ILE A 89 5.58 5.05 -6.48
CA ILE A 89 4.55 4.44 -5.63
C ILE A 89 3.31 5.34 -5.61
N VAL A 90 2.13 4.75 -5.52
CA VAL A 90 0.87 5.51 -5.50
C VAL A 90 0.60 6.10 -4.11
N ASN A 91 0.10 7.34 -4.05
CA ASN A 91 -0.05 8.09 -2.79
C ASN A 91 -1.37 7.85 -2.05
N THR A 92 -2.35 7.22 -2.72
CA THR A 92 -3.64 6.85 -2.14
C THR A 92 -4.26 5.69 -2.90
N THR A 93 -5.23 5.00 -2.31
CA THR A 93 -6.02 3.99 -3.02
C THR A 93 -6.99 4.69 -3.96
N VAL A 94 -6.96 4.35 -5.26
CA VAL A 94 -7.77 4.97 -6.30
C VAL A 94 -8.60 3.91 -7.02
N VAL A 95 -9.88 4.18 -7.22
CA VAL A 95 -10.73 3.41 -8.14
C VAL A 95 -10.94 4.22 -9.41
N ILE A 96 -10.38 3.74 -10.52
CA ILE A 96 -10.45 4.34 -11.85
C ILE A 96 -11.73 3.85 -12.53
N PRO A 97 -12.70 4.72 -12.86
CA PRO A 97 -13.94 4.29 -13.47
C PRO A 97 -13.71 3.57 -14.81
N ALA A 98 -14.62 2.67 -15.17
CA ALA A 98 -14.63 2.02 -16.49
C ALA A 98 -14.56 3.06 -17.62
N ARG A 99 -13.73 2.80 -18.63
CA ARG A 99 -13.60 3.65 -19.84
C ARG A 99 -13.12 5.09 -19.60
N GLU A 100 -12.62 5.41 -18.41
CA GLU A 100 -12.16 6.76 -18.05
C GLU A 100 -10.63 6.89 -18.01
N THR A 101 -10.17 8.15 -18.03
CA THR A 101 -8.77 8.51 -17.79
C THR A 101 -8.65 9.34 -16.53
N VAL A 102 -7.74 8.97 -15.63
CA VAL A 102 -7.51 9.64 -14.35
C VAL A 102 -6.03 9.90 -14.16
N GLU A 103 -5.68 11.09 -13.69
CA GLU A 103 -4.33 11.39 -13.21
C GLU A 103 -4.20 11.01 -11.75
N ILE A 104 -3.34 10.03 -11.44
CA ILE A 104 -3.12 9.54 -10.09
C ILE A 104 -1.91 10.20 -9.44
N PRO A 105 -1.98 10.56 -8.14
CA PRO A 105 -0.85 11.10 -7.41
C PRO A 105 0.15 10.00 -7.06
N VAL A 106 1.42 10.29 -7.30
CA VAL A 106 2.52 9.35 -7.07
C VAL A 106 3.70 10.02 -6.37
N THR A 107 4.58 9.17 -5.84
CA THR A 107 5.89 9.58 -5.30
C THR A 107 7.00 8.81 -6.00
N CYS A 108 8.10 9.48 -6.33
CA CYS A 108 9.29 8.84 -6.90
C CYS A 108 10.01 8.01 -5.84
N VAL A 109 10.33 6.75 -6.17
CA VAL A 109 11.11 5.84 -5.29
C VAL A 109 12.42 5.40 -5.94
N GLU A 110 12.90 6.21 -6.87
CA GLU A 110 14.17 6.06 -7.55
C GLU A 110 14.72 7.45 -7.83
N GLN A 111 15.87 7.78 -7.24
CA GLN A 111 16.34 9.17 -7.19
C GLN A 111 17.20 9.56 -8.40
N ARG A 112 18.07 8.66 -8.87
CA ARG A 112 19.16 9.02 -9.79
C ARG A 112 18.92 8.69 -11.26
N ARG A 113 17.75 8.12 -11.59
CA ARG A 113 17.35 7.85 -12.98
C ARG A 113 16.37 8.91 -13.45
N TRP A 114 16.60 9.54 -14.60
CA TRP A 114 15.62 10.41 -15.27
C TRP A 114 15.73 10.26 -16.79
N HIS A 115 15.48 9.04 -17.26
CA HIS A 115 15.40 8.71 -18.67
C HIS A 115 14.46 7.52 -18.85
N TYR A 116 13.83 7.43 -20.03
CA TYR A 116 12.94 6.32 -20.33
C TYR A 116 13.70 4.99 -20.34
N THR A 117 13.11 3.98 -19.72
CA THR A 117 13.47 2.56 -19.86
C THR A 117 12.36 1.75 -20.55
N SER A 118 11.16 2.33 -20.63
CA SER A 118 9.97 1.81 -21.30
C SER A 118 9.00 2.96 -21.58
N ASP A 119 8.07 2.80 -22.52
CA ASP A 119 7.07 3.84 -22.83
C ASP A 119 5.93 3.91 -21.78
N SER A 120 5.71 2.82 -21.05
CA SER A 120 4.67 2.68 -20.03
C SER A 120 5.23 2.10 -18.72
N PHE A 121 4.43 2.21 -17.66
CA PHE A 121 4.71 1.54 -16.39
C PHE A 121 4.15 0.11 -16.40
N SER A 122 4.90 -0.80 -15.77
CA SER A 122 4.46 -2.15 -15.44
C SER A 122 4.33 -2.31 -13.93
N ASP A 123 3.66 -3.39 -13.54
CA ASP A 123 3.61 -3.84 -12.16
C ASP A 123 5.00 -4.25 -11.61
N SER A 124 5.18 -4.11 -10.30
CA SER A 124 6.33 -4.57 -9.51
C SER A 124 6.00 -5.85 -8.73
N ARG A 125 7.02 -6.66 -8.43
CA ARG A 125 6.89 -7.74 -7.44
C ARG A 125 6.82 -7.23 -5.99
N SER A 126 7.06 -5.94 -5.79
CA SER A 126 7.21 -5.34 -4.47
C SER A 126 6.18 -4.25 -4.25
N HIS A 127 5.66 -4.18 -3.02
CA HIS A 127 4.95 -3.02 -2.51
C HIS A 127 5.93 -2.18 -1.68
N SER A 128 5.61 -0.90 -1.43
CA SER A 128 6.39 -0.12 -0.45
C SER A 128 6.39 -0.78 0.94
N TYR A 129 7.54 -0.75 1.63
CA TYR A 129 7.71 -1.30 2.97
C TYR A 129 6.96 -0.48 4.03
N GLY A 130 6.63 -1.11 5.16
CA GLY A 130 5.69 -0.59 6.16
C GLY A 130 6.09 0.77 6.76
N SER A 131 7.37 0.97 7.08
CA SER A 131 7.85 2.25 7.61
C SER A 131 7.74 3.39 6.59
N LEU A 132 8.03 3.13 5.31
CA LEU A 132 7.86 4.13 4.24
C LEU A 132 6.38 4.43 3.98
N ARG A 133 5.51 3.43 4.02
CA ARG A 133 4.05 3.64 3.92
C ARG A 133 3.54 4.53 5.04
N THR A 134 4.03 4.32 6.25
CA THR A 134 3.70 5.14 7.42
C THR A 134 4.14 6.59 7.24
N LEU A 135 5.39 6.82 6.82
CA LEU A 135 5.94 8.14 6.53
C LEU A 135 5.14 8.86 5.43
N LYS A 136 4.93 8.18 4.31
CA LYS A 136 4.20 8.69 3.15
C LYS A 136 2.76 9.05 3.52
N HIS A 137 2.06 8.16 4.23
CA HIS A 137 0.67 8.38 4.66
C HIS A 137 0.52 9.65 5.50
N SER A 138 1.40 9.85 6.48
CA SER A 138 1.39 11.06 7.32
C SER A 138 1.66 12.32 6.49
N SER A 139 2.63 12.26 5.57
CA SER A 139 2.95 13.37 4.68
C SER A 139 1.79 13.72 3.74
N VAL A 140 1.15 12.73 3.12
CA VAL A 140 0.01 12.94 2.21
C VAL A 140 -1.20 13.48 2.98
N THR A 141 -1.47 12.96 4.18
CA THR A 141 -2.56 13.45 5.05
C THR A 141 -2.34 14.92 5.43
N ARG A 142 -1.10 15.30 5.74
CA ARG A 142 -0.74 16.71 5.99
C ARG A 142 -0.95 17.59 4.75
N SER A 143 -0.58 17.10 3.57
CA SER A 143 -0.82 17.80 2.30
C SER A 143 -2.31 18.00 2.04
N LEU A 144 -3.13 16.95 2.22
CA LEU A 144 -4.58 17.04 2.08
C LEU A 144 -5.19 18.11 3.00
N ARG A 145 -4.80 18.15 4.28
CA ARG A 145 -5.26 19.17 5.23
C ARG A 145 -4.85 20.60 4.85
N ASN A 146 -3.66 20.78 4.28
CA ASN A 146 -3.10 22.10 4.01
C ASN A 146 -3.47 22.67 2.63
N THR A 147 -3.49 21.82 1.61
CA THR A 147 -3.60 22.24 0.20
C THR A 147 -4.68 21.48 -0.57
N GLY A 148 -5.29 20.45 0.02
CA GLY A 148 -6.24 19.57 -0.67
C GLY A 148 -5.59 18.67 -1.72
N SER A 149 -4.25 18.57 -1.78
CA SER A 149 -3.54 17.74 -2.75
C SER A 149 -2.96 16.48 -2.12
N TYR A 150 -2.90 15.40 -2.90
CA TYR A 150 -2.33 14.11 -2.52
C TYR A 150 -0.81 14.04 -2.68
N THR A 151 -0.12 15.15 -2.43
CA THR A 151 1.33 15.25 -2.62
C THR A 151 2.04 14.72 -1.38
N SER A 152 3.10 13.92 -1.57
CA SER A 152 4.00 13.53 -0.50
C SER A 152 5.23 14.44 -0.44
N ASP A 153 5.96 14.40 0.67
CA ASP A 153 7.29 14.98 0.77
C ASP A 153 8.31 14.07 0.07
N GLN A 154 8.59 14.40 -1.19
CA GLN A 154 9.53 13.68 -2.04
C GLN A 154 10.94 13.60 -1.43
N GLY A 155 11.37 14.66 -0.74
CA GLY A 155 12.68 14.72 -0.09
C GLY A 155 12.76 13.79 1.10
N ALA A 156 11.71 13.76 1.93
CA ALA A 156 11.61 12.82 3.05
C ALA A 156 11.60 11.36 2.59
N VAL A 157 10.88 11.03 1.52
CA VAL A 157 10.85 9.67 0.96
C VAL A 157 12.22 9.24 0.43
N TRP A 158 12.93 10.10 -0.30
CA TRP A 158 14.30 9.79 -0.73
C TRP A 158 15.28 9.70 0.44
N GLY A 159 15.12 10.54 1.46
CA GLY A 159 15.91 10.49 2.68
C GLY A 159 15.74 9.15 3.41
N ASP A 160 14.50 8.68 3.54
CA ASP A 160 14.18 7.39 4.17
C ASP A 160 14.77 6.21 3.39
N ILE A 161 14.55 6.15 2.07
CA ILE A 161 15.12 5.11 1.20
C ILE A 161 16.65 5.12 1.32
N SER A 162 17.29 6.28 1.20
CA SER A 162 18.74 6.40 1.31
C SER A 162 19.27 5.93 2.67
N ALA A 163 18.61 6.31 3.75
CA ALA A 163 19.01 5.93 5.10
C ALA A 163 18.83 4.42 5.34
N LYS A 164 17.71 3.85 4.86
CA LYS A 164 17.44 2.42 4.94
C LYS A 164 18.45 1.60 4.15
N MET A 165 18.71 1.99 2.90
CA MET A 165 19.73 1.34 2.06
C MET A 165 21.11 1.35 2.71
N HIS A 166 21.51 2.46 3.34
CA HIS A 166 22.77 2.53 4.08
C HIS A 166 22.79 1.59 5.29
N ARG A 167 21.72 1.54 6.10
CA ARG A 167 21.63 0.63 7.26
C ARG A 167 21.64 -0.84 6.86
N MET A 168 21.06 -1.15 5.71
CA MET A 168 20.94 -2.52 5.19
C MET A 168 22.12 -2.92 4.28
N GLU A 169 23.10 -2.03 4.07
CA GLU A 169 24.23 -2.22 3.16
C GLU A 169 23.80 -2.59 1.72
N ALA A 170 22.63 -2.12 1.30
CA ALA A 170 22.05 -2.39 -0.02
C ALA A 170 22.63 -1.41 -1.06
N ALA A 171 23.52 -1.91 -1.93
CA ALA A 171 24.09 -1.10 -3.01
C ALA A 171 23.08 -0.93 -4.16
N SER A 172 22.81 0.31 -4.57
CA SER A 172 22.06 0.63 -5.81
C SER A 172 22.68 1.83 -6.53
N PRO A 173 23.01 1.71 -7.82
CA PRO A 173 23.42 2.85 -8.63
C PRO A 173 22.34 3.94 -8.74
N THR A 174 21.05 3.55 -8.79
CA THR A 174 19.93 4.47 -9.01
C THR A 174 19.22 4.92 -7.73
N MET A 175 19.59 4.33 -6.59
CA MET A 175 18.89 4.44 -5.31
C MET A 175 17.40 4.08 -5.44
N SER A 176 17.14 2.94 -6.11
CA SER A 176 15.78 2.44 -6.27
C SER A 176 15.36 1.54 -5.12
N MET A 177 14.08 1.64 -4.73
CA MET A 177 13.49 0.69 -3.77
C MET A 177 13.57 -0.76 -4.27
N ASP A 178 13.45 -0.98 -5.58
CA ASP A 178 13.47 -2.33 -6.18
C ASP A 178 14.82 -3.02 -6.01
N ASP A 179 15.93 -2.30 -6.20
CA ASP A 179 17.28 -2.83 -5.96
C ASP A 179 17.50 -3.20 -4.48
N MET A 180 16.91 -2.43 -3.56
CA MET A 180 16.96 -2.74 -2.13
C MET A 180 16.25 -4.07 -1.84
N PHE A 181 15.06 -4.29 -2.41
CA PHE A 181 14.40 -5.59 -2.31
C PHE A 181 15.26 -6.72 -2.91
N ALA A 182 15.77 -6.53 -4.13
CA ALA A 182 16.55 -7.56 -4.83
C ALA A 182 17.86 -7.93 -4.13
N SER A 183 18.50 -6.97 -3.45
CA SER A 183 19.76 -7.20 -2.74
C SER A 183 19.58 -7.76 -1.33
N SER A 184 18.44 -7.47 -0.68
CA SER A 184 18.21 -7.82 0.73
C SER A 184 17.35 -9.06 0.95
N LEU A 185 16.46 -9.39 0.01
CA LEU A 185 15.64 -10.61 0.12
C LEU A 185 16.27 -11.75 -0.68
N SER A 186 16.55 -12.86 0.00
CA SER A 186 16.94 -14.09 -0.67
C SER A 186 15.70 -14.76 -1.29
N GLY A 187 15.87 -15.41 -2.44
CA GLY A 187 14.77 -16.16 -3.07
C GLY A 187 14.25 -17.33 -2.22
N GLU A 188 15.08 -17.86 -1.33
CA GLU A 188 14.66 -18.87 -0.34
C GLU A 188 13.71 -18.27 0.69
N ASP A 189 14.06 -17.10 1.25
CA ASP A 189 13.21 -16.42 2.23
C ASP A 189 11.88 -16.00 1.63
N GLU A 190 11.89 -15.51 0.39
CA GLU A 190 10.67 -15.13 -0.33
C GLU A 190 9.73 -16.34 -0.53
N SER A 191 10.30 -17.48 -0.93
CA SER A 191 9.54 -18.72 -1.13
C SER A 191 8.98 -19.26 0.19
N GLN A 192 9.77 -19.26 1.25
CA GLN A 192 9.35 -19.72 2.58
C GLN A 192 8.27 -18.80 3.16
N LEU A 193 8.43 -17.47 3.09
CA LEU A 193 7.42 -16.52 3.54
C LEU A 193 6.08 -16.72 2.81
N SER A 194 6.12 -16.88 1.49
CA SER A 194 4.91 -17.10 0.67
C SER A 194 4.22 -18.42 1.00
N THR A 195 4.99 -19.43 1.41
CA THR A 195 4.47 -20.74 1.81
C THR A 195 3.87 -20.71 3.21
N GLU A 196 4.59 -20.14 4.19
CA GLU A 196 4.16 -20.11 5.59
C GLU A 196 2.97 -19.17 5.81
N ALA A 197 2.99 -18.00 5.15
CA ALA A 197 1.93 -17.00 5.23
C ALA A 197 0.99 -17.02 4.00
N ALA A 198 0.84 -18.20 3.38
CA ALA A 198 -0.03 -18.37 2.23
C ALA A 198 -1.47 -17.89 2.50
N HIS A 199 -2.08 -17.25 1.50
CA HIS A 199 -3.46 -16.78 1.57
C HIS A 199 -4.43 -17.92 1.91
N GLN A 200 -5.32 -17.67 2.87
CA GLN A 200 -6.31 -18.63 3.35
C GLN A 200 -7.71 -18.32 2.83
N PRO A 201 -8.62 -19.31 2.74
CA PRO A 201 -10.01 -19.07 2.40
C PRO A 201 -10.64 -17.99 3.29
N GLN A 202 -11.39 -17.07 2.68
CA GLN A 202 -12.01 -15.91 3.33
C GLN A 202 -11.04 -14.94 4.03
N GLN A 203 -9.71 -15.08 3.84
CA GLN A 203 -8.76 -14.10 4.33
C GLN A 203 -8.87 -12.84 3.49
N VAL A 204 -9.19 -11.74 4.16
CA VAL A 204 -9.36 -10.42 3.56
C VAL A 204 -8.30 -9.44 4.02
N GLY A 205 -7.38 -9.82 4.89
CA GLY A 205 -6.33 -8.91 5.32
C GLY A 205 -5.34 -9.53 6.28
N TYR A 206 -4.57 -8.67 6.91
CA TYR A 206 -3.61 -9.05 7.94
C TYR A 206 -3.24 -7.86 8.86
N PHE A 207 -2.69 -8.17 10.02
CA PHE A 207 -1.90 -7.26 10.84
C PHE A 207 -0.48 -7.80 10.96
N ALA A 208 0.52 -6.99 10.64
CA ALA A 208 1.92 -7.34 10.68
C ALA A 208 2.60 -6.79 11.94
N PHE A 209 3.50 -7.59 12.50
CA PHE A 209 4.32 -7.24 13.63
C PHE A 209 5.78 -7.56 13.34
N VAL A 210 6.66 -6.59 13.56
CA VAL A 210 8.11 -6.77 13.42
C VAL A 210 8.73 -6.69 14.79
N ARG A 211 9.45 -7.76 15.20
CA ARG A 211 10.05 -7.88 16.55
C ARG A 211 9.05 -7.60 17.69
N GLY A 212 7.77 -7.95 17.47
CA GLY A 212 6.67 -7.75 18.42
C GLY A 212 6.08 -6.34 18.46
N GLY A 213 6.55 -5.40 17.64
CA GLY A 213 5.92 -4.09 17.44
C GLY A 213 4.97 -4.09 16.25
N PHE A 214 3.87 -3.35 16.32
CA PHE A 214 2.84 -3.25 15.28
C PHE A 214 3.37 -2.48 14.06
N ALA A 215 3.56 -3.17 12.94
CA ALA A 215 4.16 -2.62 11.72
C ALA A 215 3.12 -2.15 10.69
N GLY A 216 1.83 -2.34 10.97
CA GLY A 216 0.72 -1.94 10.11
C GLY A 216 -0.21 -3.10 9.75
N GLY A 217 -1.28 -2.80 9.03
CA GLY A 217 -2.22 -3.79 8.52
C GLY A 217 -3.03 -3.26 7.35
N ASP A 218 -3.41 -4.20 6.48
CA ASP A 218 -4.23 -3.96 5.30
C ASP A 218 -5.42 -4.92 5.35
N VAL A 219 -6.62 -4.37 5.25
CA VAL A 219 -7.87 -5.11 5.26
C VAL A 219 -8.70 -4.71 4.05
N PHE A 220 -8.97 -5.69 3.19
CA PHE A 220 -9.66 -5.52 1.92
C PHE A 220 -11.13 -5.88 2.04
N GLY A 221 -11.96 -5.32 1.15
CA GLY A 221 -13.37 -5.72 1.05
C GLY A 221 -13.59 -7.07 0.38
N SER A 222 -12.53 -7.72 -0.12
CA SER A 222 -12.59 -8.95 -0.91
C SER A 222 -11.39 -9.87 -0.63
N SER A 223 -11.65 -11.18 -0.53
CA SER A 223 -10.62 -12.20 -0.37
C SER A 223 -9.74 -12.30 -1.64
N GLN A 224 -10.35 -12.09 -2.81
CA GLN A 224 -9.63 -12.07 -4.09
C GLN A 224 -8.58 -10.96 -4.15
N LEU A 225 -8.94 -9.74 -3.71
CA LEU A 225 -7.99 -8.63 -3.68
C LEU A 225 -6.86 -8.88 -2.67
N CYS A 226 -7.20 -9.39 -1.48
CA CYS A 226 -6.20 -9.79 -0.49
C CYS A 226 -5.22 -10.79 -1.09
N ARG A 227 -5.72 -11.86 -1.72
CA ARG A 227 -4.89 -12.89 -2.36
C ARG A 227 -3.93 -12.30 -3.41
N ALA A 228 -4.41 -11.36 -4.22
CA ALA A 228 -3.60 -10.76 -5.27
C ALA A 228 -2.43 -9.91 -4.73
N LYS A 229 -2.58 -9.32 -3.53
CA LYS A 229 -1.64 -8.32 -3.00
C LYS A 229 -0.83 -8.79 -1.78
N LEU A 230 -1.27 -9.86 -1.11
CA LEU A 230 -0.69 -10.34 0.15
C LEU A 230 0.82 -10.53 0.06
N ASP A 231 1.31 -11.28 -0.93
CA ASP A 231 2.75 -11.58 -1.03
C ASP A 231 3.60 -10.31 -1.17
N LYS A 232 3.15 -9.35 -1.99
CA LYS A 232 3.85 -8.07 -2.21
C LYS A 232 3.92 -7.23 -0.93
N LEU A 233 2.83 -7.24 -0.18
CA LEU A 233 2.69 -6.50 1.08
C LEU A 233 3.54 -7.14 2.20
N LEU A 234 3.50 -8.48 2.31
CA LEU A 234 4.31 -9.21 3.28
C LEU A 234 5.81 -9.10 3.01
N ARG A 235 6.23 -9.06 1.73
CA ARG A 235 7.62 -8.74 1.35
C ARG A 235 8.06 -7.39 1.92
N GLY A 236 7.19 -6.37 1.86
CA GLY A 236 7.45 -5.05 2.42
C GLY A 236 7.67 -5.07 3.93
N HIS A 237 6.83 -5.78 4.68
CA HIS A 237 7.02 -5.95 6.12
C HIS A 237 8.23 -6.82 6.47
N TYR A 238 8.54 -7.82 5.64
CA TYR A 238 9.73 -8.63 5.82
C TYR A 238 11.01 -7.80 5.63
N LEU A 239 11.04 -6.90 4.65
CA LEU A 239 12.15 -5.96 4.47
C LEU A 239 12.37 -5.08 5.72
N ASP A 240 11.30 -4.58 6.34
CA ASP A 240 11.41 -3.87 7.63
C ASP A 240 11.91 -4.77 8.76
N SER A 241 11.59 -6.05 8.72
CA SER A 241 12.10 -7.03 9.69
C SER A 241 13.61 -7.28 9.58
N LEU A 242 14.22 -7.00 8.42
CA LEU A 242 15.67 -7.10 8.22
C LEU A 242 16.43 -5.85 8.69
N ASP A 243 15.78 -4.70 8.73
CA ASP A 243 16.39 -3.44 9.18
C ASP A 243 16.31 -3.29 10.70
N ALA A 244 17.43 -3.47 11.38
CA ALA A 244 17.52 -3.34 12.84
C ALA A 244 17.27 -1.90 13.34
N GLY A 245 17.38 -0.89 12.47
CA GLY A 245 17.13 0.51 12.81
C GLY A 245 15.66 0.92 12.79
N VAL A 246 14.76 0.03 12.33
CA VAL A 246 13.30 0.29 12.37
C VAL A 246 12.72 -0.30 13.64
N GLU A 247 12.03 0.54 14.40
CA GLU A 247 11.28 0.14 15.59
C GLU A 247 9.81 0.52 15.43
N PHE A 248 8.94 -0.35 15.93
CA PHE A 248 7.50 -0.18 15.88
C PHE A 248 6.91 -0.19 17.30
N PRO A 249 5.85 0.59 17.57
CA PRO A 249 5.22 0.62 18.88
C PRO A 249 4.59 -0.74 19.20
N ARG A 250 4.63 -1.14 20.48
CA ARG A 250 3.97 -2.36 20.94
C ARG A 250 2.48 -2.09 21.15
N LEU A 251 1.66 -2.52 20.20
CA LEU A 251 0.20 -2.45 20.24
C LEU A 251 -0.38 -3.86 20.07
N THR A 252 -1.46 -4.17 20.77
CA THR A 252 -2.25 -5.37 20.48
C THR A 252 -3.26 -5.09 19.38
N ILE A 253 -3.79 -6.13 18.73
CA ILE A 253 -4.81 -5.97 17.70
C ILE A 253 -6.09 -5.34 18.28
N GLU A 254 -6.46 -5.69 19.51
CA GLU A 254 -7.61 -5.11 20.20
C GLU A 254 -7.42 -3.60 20.42
N GLN A 255 -6.21 -3.16 20.77
CA GLN A 255 -5.89 -1.74 20.88
C GLN A 255 -5.98 -1.04 19.53
N VAL A 256 -5.42 -1.64 18.47
CA VAL A 256 -5.49 -1.10 17.11
C VAL A 256 -6.95 -0.95 16.65
N ILE A 257 -7.74 -2.02 16.71
CA ILE A 257 -9.16 -2.00 16.31
C ILE A 257 -9.97 -1.01 17.17
N GLY A 258 -9.71 -0.97 18.48
CA GLY A 258 -10.36 -0.03 19.39
C GLY A 258 -10.08 1.44 19.01
N GLN A 259 -8.83 1.77 18.67
CA GLN A 259 -8.44 3.10 18.23
C GLN A 259 -9.05 3.46 16.86
N VAL A 260 -9.10 2.51 15.91
CA VAL A 260 -9.76 2.71 14.60
C VAL A 260 -11.26 3.00 14.77
N ARG A 261 -11.96 2.23 15.61
CA ARG A 261 -13.41 2.45 15.89
C ARG A 261 -13.69 3.76 16.61
N ALA A 262 -12.78 4.19 17.49
CA ALA A 262 -12.90 5.45 18.21
C ALA A 262 -12.49 6.67 17.39
N ALA A 263 -11.92 6.47 16.20
CA ALA A 263 -11.41 7.55 15.38
C ALA A 263 -12.55 8.41 14.82
N ALA A 264 -12.33 9.73 14.77
CA ALA A 264 -13.17 10.66 14.04
C ALA A 264 -12.50 10.93 12.68
N PRO A 265 -12.92 10.25 11.59
CA PRO A 265 -12.27 10.42 10.30
C PRO A 265 -12.58 11.77 9.68
N GLU A 266 -11.61 12.31 8.96
CA GLU A 266 -11.76 13.43 8.05
C GLU A 266 -12.04 12.90 6.64
N GLN A 267 -13.06 13.46 5.98
CA GLN A 267 -13.41 13.10 4.61
C GLN A 267 -12.73 14.06 3.62
N PHE A 268 -12.11 13.48 2.58
CA PHE A 268 -11.50 14.19 1.47
C PHE A 268 -12.12 13.74 0.14
N ALA A 269 -11.95 14.57 -0.89
CA ALA A 269 -12.36 14.21 -2.25
C ALA A 269 -11.44 13.13 -2.81
N ALA A 270 -12.01 12.02 -3.27
CA ALA A 270 -11.22 10.97 -3.91
C ALA A 270 -10.65 11.44 -5.26
N VAL A 271 -9.48 10.92 -5.63
CA VAL A 271 -8.86 11.14 -6.96
C VAL A 271 -9.68 10.48 -8.07
N GLY A 272 -10.23 9.30 -7.78
CA GLY A 272 -11.09 8.55 -8.68
C GLY A 272 -12.52 8.52 -8.15
N LYS A 273 -13.19 7.38 -8.28
CA LYS A 273 -14.56 7.18 -7.79
C LYS A 273 -14.61 7.14 -6.25
N GLY A 274 -15.69 7.67 -5.70
CA GLY A 274 -16.06 7.54 -4.28
C GLY A 274 -15.56 8.66 -3.38
N ALA A 275 -15.35 8.33 -2.11
CA ALA A 275 -14.84 9.24 -1.09
C ALA A 275 -13.67 8.60 -0.35
N GLU A 276 -12.80 9.43 0.21
CA GLU A 276 -11.68 8.97 0.99
C GLU A 276 -11.77 9.51 2.41
N LEU A 277 -11.53 8.63 3.39
CA LEU A 277 -11.54 8.97 4.80
C LEU A 277 -10.16 8.69 5.38
N ARG A 278 -9.56 9.68 6.05
CA ARG A 278 -8.29 9.55 6.77
C ARG A 278 -8.55 9.73 8.25
N PHE A 279 -7.76 9.05 9.07
CA PHE A 279 -7.88 9.15 10.51
C PHE A 279 -6.53 9.12 11.22
N GLU A 280 -6.52 9.74 12.39
CA GLU A 280 -5.46 9.65 13.39
C GLU A 280 -6.13 9.43 14.75
N ALA A 281 -5.76 8.38 15.47
CA ALA A 281 -6.33 8.05 16.78
C ALA A 281 -5.29 7.38 17.65
N GLY A 282 -5.02 7.91 18.85
CA GLY A 282 -3.98 7.39 19.74
C GLY A 282 -2.63 7.24 19.01
N ASP A 283 -2.14 5.99 18.99
CA ASP A 283 -0.87 5.55 18.42
C ASP A 283 -1.00 5.04 16.98
N VAL A 284 -2.19 5.12 16.36
CA VAL A 284 -2.43 4.69 14.98
C VAL A 284 -2.90 5.82 14.08
N GLN A 285 -2.62 5.67 12.79
CA GLN A 285 -3.12 6.50 11.71
C GLN A 285 -3.53 5.59 10.56
N GLY A 286 -4.35 6.09 9.64
CA GLY A 286 -4.76 5.26 8.51
C GLY A 286 -5.81 5.94 7.66
N GLY A 287 -6.46 5.13 6.84
CA GLY A 287 -7.56 5.58 6.02
C GLY A 287 -8.27 4.45 5.32
N TRP A 288 -9.42 4.76 4.76
CA TRP A 288 -10.16 3.87 3.89
C TRP A 288 -10.89 4.67 2.82
N SER A 289 -11.19 4.02 1.70
CA SER A 289 -12.06 4.57 0.68
C SER A 289 -13.47 3.99 0.84
N VAL A 290 -14.48 4.74 0.40
CA VAL A 290 -15.86 4.27 0.25
C VAL A 290 -16.29 4.51 -1.19
N VAL A 291 -16.61 3.43 -1.90
CA VAL A 291 -17.03 3.46 -3.29
C VAL A 291 -18.28 2.58 -3.40
N ASP A 292 -19.41 3.13 -3.84
CA ASP A 292 -20.67 2.38 -3.99
C ASP A 292 -21.06 1.55 -2.74
N GLU A 293 -20.99 2.16 -1.56
CA GLU A 293 -21.25 1.51 -0.27
C GLU A 293 -20.39 0.25 -0.01
N PHE A 294 -19.16 0.26 -0.54
CA PHE A 294 -18.16 -0.76 -0.33
C PHE A 294 -16.85 -0.13 0.16
N ILE A 295 -16.21 -0.78 1.12
CA ILE A 295 -14.86 -0.43 1.59
C ILE A 295 -13.89 -1.38 0.86
N PRO A 296 -13.23 -0.94 -0.23
CA PRO A 296 -12.29 -1.80 -0.92
C PRO A 296 -11.04 -2.10 -0.10
N HIS A 297 -10.60 -1.13 0.69
CA HIS A 297 -9.32 -1.17 1.38
C HIS A 297 -9.36 -0.24 2.58
N LEU A 298 -9.05 -0.80 3.75
CA LEU A 298 -8.77 -0.12 5.01
C LEU A 298 -7.30 -0.40 5.35
N MET A 299 -6.55 0.67 5.54
CA MET A 299 -5.12 0.66 5.84
C MET A 299 -4.90 1.30 7.20
N VAL A 300 -4.11 0.63 8.05
CA VAL A 300 -3.80 1.09 9.40
C VAL A 300 -2.31 1.00 9.64
N PHE A 301 -1.72 2.08 10.12
CA PHE A 301 -0.30 2.20 10.41
C PHE A 301 -0.09 2.66 11.85
N PRO A 302 1.03 2.26 12.48
CA PRO A 302 1.49 2.93 13.69
C PRO A 302 1.82 4.40 13.40
N LYS A 303 1.76 5.25 14.41
CA LYS A 303 2.48 6.52 14.41
C LYS A 303 3.90 6.25 14.85
N LEU A 304 4.86 6.65 14.02
CA LEU A 304 6.29 6.61 14.36
C LEU A 304 6.65 8.00 14.88
N ASN A 305 7.21 8.03 16.10
CA ASN A 305 7.69 9.26 16.74
C ASN A 305 9.06 9.67 16.20
#